data_AF-A0AAW8QQ89-F1
#
_entry.id   AF-A0AAW8QQ89-F1
#
_cell.length_a   1.000
_cell.length_b   1.000
_cell.length_c   1.000
_cell.angle_alpha   90.00
_cell.angle_beta   90.00
_cell.angle_gamma   90.00
#
_symmetry.space_group_name_H-M   'P 1'
#
loop_
_entity.id
_entity.type
_entity.pdbx_description
1 polymer ?
#
loop_
_entity_poly.entity_id
_entity_poly.type
_entity_poly.pdbx_seq_one_letter_code
_entity_poly.pdbx_strand_id
1 'polypeptide(L)'
;MYSGVLFNFMNRENSGVQSKIAVLNIGCDFKMTESDIPVLRQLLAERLNIQFDVLPVEGQQILSFTDLLNPSACLTALNDFGSRVGAVNLTCTTSMFIKYWAVPLLFPYFYALTSEEIDLPWEISCISTVLPPDWYWDRTLHLINLPQLQHGVSRKQQSFEGYVRFILDDLQKLFDVLTRIGKVQKFLLWENTALRILQFYDMMNRKGGNQAFLSRIQFQRQFLIDLPAADLGLKQNPFYLLDQSRQQSSTTYQRKKCCFYFQLPEAQKEYCASCPLLRQDEHRGQYSCKTT
;
A
#
# COMPACT_ATOMS: atom_id res chain seq x y z
N MET A 1 -54.22 -17.55 -26.08
CA MET A 1 -54.11 -17.84 -24.63
C MET A 1 -53.34 -16.66 -24.04
N TYR A 2 -54.02 -15.58 -23.62
CA TYR A 2 -54.48 -15.35 -22.23
C TYR A 2 -53.36 -15.62 -21.22
N SER A 3 -52.91 -14.70 -20.35
CA SER A 3 -53.32 -13.34 -19.94
C SER A 3 -52.15 -12.77 -19.12
N GLY A 4 -51.76 -11.49 -19.24
CA GLY A 4 -52.25 -10.39 -18.39
C GLY A 4 -51.37 -10.20 -17.13
N VAL A 5 -51.11 -9.04 -16.53
CA VAL A 5 -51.55 -7.64 -16.66
C VAL A 5 -50.49 -6.78 -15.96
N LEU A 6 -50.37 -5.51 -16.40
CA LEU A 6 -49.64 -4.40 -15.77
C LEU A 6 -49.84 -4.28 -14.25
N PHE A 7 -48.84 -3.72 -13.55
CA PHE A 7 -49.10 -2.63 -12.60
C PHE A 7 -47.85 -1.74 -12.43
N ASN A 8 -47.99 -0.47 -12.83
CA ASN A 8 -47.11 0.63 -12.43
C ASN A 8 -47.35 0.95 -10.96
N PHE A 9 -46.32 1.28 -10.19
CA PHE A 9 -46.38 2.41 -9.26
C PHE A 9 -44.97 2.90 -8.90
N MET A 10 -44.74 4.20 -9.12
CA MET A 10 -43.70 4.97 -8.48
C MET A 10 -43.85 4.88 -6.96
N ASN A 11 -42.74 4.71 -6.24
CA ASN A 11 -42.48 5.45 -5.02
C ASN A 11 -40.96 5.47 -4.75
N ARG A 12 -40.39 6.68 -4.79
CA ARG A 12 -39.16 7.01 -4.08
C ARG A 12 -39.48 6.98 -2.59
N GLU A 13 -38.64 6.33 -1.79
CA GLU A 13 -38.05 6.92 -0.57
C GLU A 13 -37.08 5.93 0.10
N ASN A 14 -35.90 6.46 0.43
CA ASN A 14 -34.96 6.06 1.47
C ASN A 14 -34.80 4.57 1.82
N SER A 15 -33.70 3.98 1.36
CA SER A 15 -33.00 2.96 2.15
C SER A 15 -31.50 2.95 1.82
N GLY A 16 -30.69 3.02 2.87
CA GLY A 16 -29.24 3.15 2.81
C GLY A 16 -28.59 2.03 2.01
N VAL A 17 -27.67 2.43 1.13
CA VAL A 17 -26.78 1.51 0.42
C VAL A 17 -25.75 1.00 1.43
N GLN A 18 -26.11 -0.06 2.16
CA GLN A 18 -25.12 -0.98 2.70
C GLN A 18 -24.52 -1.70 1.51
N SER A 19 -23.26 -1.38 1.18
CA SER A 19 -22.45 -2.15 0.25
C SER A 19 -22.24 -3.54 0.86
N LYS A 20 -23.10 -4.50 0.49
CA LYS A 20 -22.94 -5.91 0.85
C LYS A 20 -21.85 -6.50 -0.05
N ILE A 21 -20.61 -6.42 0.40
CA ILE A 21 -19.56 -7.32 -0.09
C ILE A 21 -19.99 -8.72 0.36
N ALA A 22 -20.46 -9.53 -0.58
CA ALA A 22 -20.76 -10.93 -0.33
C ALA A 22 -19.43 -11.65 -0.10
N VAL A 23 -19.07 -11.87 1.17
CA VAL A 23 -18.03 -12.80 1.56
C VAL A 23 -18.56 -14.19 1.22
N LEU A 24 -18.17 -14.71 0.04
CA LEU A 24 -18.35 -16.11 -0.28
C LEU A 24 -17.47 -16.90 0.67
N ASN A 25 -18.10 -17.48 1.69
CA ASN A 25 -17.47 -18.38 2.65
C ASN A 25 -17.27 -19.74 1.95
N ILE A 26 -16.30 -19.80 1.05
CA ILE A 26 -15.80 -21.07 0.51
C ILE A 26 -14.76 -21.55 1.52
N GLY A 27 -15.17 -22.45 2.40
CA GLY A 27 -14.25 -23.19 3.24
C GLY A 27 -13.23 -23.91 2.35
N CYS A 28 -11.96 -23.53 2.48
CA CYS A 28 -10.85 -24.29 1.94
C CYS A 28 -9.66 -24.10 2.87
N ASP A 29 -9.17 -25.22 3.41
CA ASP A 29 -8.10 -25.37 4.39
C ASP A 29 -6.75 -24.80 3.91
N PHE A 30 -6.61 -23.48 3.87
CA PHE A 30 -5.29 -22.87 3.80
C PHE A 30 -4.73 -22.73 5.21
N LYS A 31 -3.69 -23.51 5.50
CA LYS A 31 -2.84 -23.32 6.68
C LYS A 31 -1.46 -23.01 6.18
N MET A 32 -1.01 -21.76 6.29
CA MET A 32 0.41 -21.48 6.20
C MET A 32 1.07 -22.20 7.36
N THR A 33 1.88 -23.20 7.06
CA THR A 33 2.58 -23.98 8.08
C THR A 33 4.01 -23.48 8.22
N GLU A 34 4.67 -23.88 9.29
CA GLU A 34 6.08 -23.54 9.49
C GLU A 34 6.97 -24.05 8.34
N SER A 35 6.55 -25.09 7.62
CA SER A 35 7.27 -25.60 6.44
C SER A 35 7.21 -24.66 5.22
N ASP A 36 6.25 -23.74 5.16
CA ASP A 36 6.14 -22.76 4.07
C ASP A 36 7.10 -21.58 4.27
N ILE A 37 7.53 -21.31 5.52
CA ILE A 37 8.34 -20.15 5.89
C ILE A 37 9.69 -20.11 5.14
N PRO A 38 10.48 -21.19 5.05
CA PRO A 38 11.76 -21.15 4.32
C PRO A 38 11.57 -20.84 2.84
N VAL A 39 10.51 -21.37 2.21
CA VAL A 39 10.19 -21.14 0.80
C VAL A 39 9.79 -19.69 0.57
N LEU A 40 8.90 -19.15 1.42
CA LEU A 40 8.50 -17.74 1.38
C LEU A 40 9.72 -16.82 1.56
N ARG A 41 10.57 -17.10 2.54
CA ARG A 41 11.78 -16.32 2.80
C ARG A 41 12.71 -16.29 1.58
N GLN A 42 12.98 -17.44 0.99
CA GLN A 42 13.81 -17.53 -0.20
C GLN A 42 13.20 -16.76 -1.38
N LEU A 43 11.93 -17.00 -1.69
CA LEU A 43 11.26 -16.37 -2.83
C LEU A 43 11.19 -14.85 -2.68
N LEU A 44 10.82 -14.32 -1.50
CA LEU A 44 10.73 -12.88 -1.29
C LEU A 44 12.11 -12.21 -1.36
N ALA A 45 13.16 -12.86 -0.84
CA ALA A 45 14.52 -12.35 -0.94
C ALA A 45 15.00 -12.30 -2.39
N GLU A 46 14.89 -13.41 -3.14
CA GLU A 46 15.36 -13.51 -4.52
C GLU A 46 14.54 -12.66 -5.50
N ARG A 47 13.21 -12.66 -5.33
CA ARG A 47 12.28 -12.05 -6.28
C ARG A 47 11.99 -10.60 -5.98
N LEU A 48 12.09 -10.16 -4.73
CA LEU A 48 11.69 -8.79 -4.35
C LEU A 48 12.78 -8.04 -3.57
N ASN A 49 13.88 -8.69 -3.17
CA ASN A 49 14.84 -8.16 -2.21
C ASN A 49 14.13 -7.72 -0.91
N ILE A 50 13.25 -8.60 -0.41
CA ILE A 50 12.50 -8.43 0.83
C ILE A 50 12.81 -9.62 1.73
N GLN A 51 13.27 -9.33 2.94
CA GLN A 51 13.45 -10.35 3.97
C GLN A 51 12.09 -10.69 4.59
N PHE A 52 11.98 -11.90 5.11
CA PHE A 52 10.75 -12.38 5.72
C PHE A 52 11.06 -13.16 6.97
N ASP A 53 10.42 -12.76 8.06
CA ASP A 53 10.57 -13.41 9.36
C ASP A 53 9.25 -13.51 10.09
N VAL A 54 9.17 -14.53 10.93
CA VAL A 54 8.08 -14.72 11.89
C VAL A 54 8.66 -14.48 13.26
N LEU A 55 8.15 -13.47 13.98
CA LEU A 55 8.62 -13.14 15.30
C LEU A 55 7.85 -13.94 16.36
N PRO A 56 8.54 -14.49 17.38
CA PRO A 56 7.86 -15.09 18.53
C PRO A 56 7.13 -14.01 19.33
N VAL A 57 5.91 -14.30 19.78
CA VAL A 57 5.08 -13.35 20.56
C VAL A 57 5.36 -13.46 22.07
N GLU A 58 6.50 -14.04 22.47
CA GLU A 58 6.81 -14.29 23.89
C GLU A 58 7.43 -13.06 24.57
N GLY A 59 6.81 -12.60 25.66
CA GLY A 59 7.43 -11.72 26.65
C GLY A 59 7.61 -10.25 26.29
N GLN A 60 7.47 -9.84 25.02
CA GLN A 60 7.55 -8.45 24.59
C GLN A 60 6.34 -8.05 23.74
N GLN A 61 5.75 -6.88 24.04
CA GLN A 61 4.64 -6.35 23.26
C GLN A 61 5.14 -5.86 21.89
N ILE A 62 5.01 -6.71 20.88
CA ILE A 62 5.27 -6.38 19.48
C ILE A 62 4.02 -5.68 18.92
N LEU A 63 4.17 -4.43 18.47
CA LEU A 63 3.07 -3.71 17.82
C LEU A 63 2.80 -4.28 16.43
N SER A 64 1.52 -4.52 16.15
CA SER A 64 0.99 -4.82 14.83
C SER A 64 0.53 -3.55 14.11
N PHE A 65 0.26 -3.66 12.81
CA PHE A 65 -0.39 -2.59 12.07
C PHE A 65 -1.82 -2.31 12.57
N THR A 66 -2.52 -3.30 13.13
CA THR A 66 -3.83 -3.08 13.77
C THR A 66 -3.72 -2.21 15.01
N ASP A 67 -2.65 -2.35 15.79
CA ASP A 67 -2.42 -1.51 16.97
C ASP A 67 -2.27 -0.03 16.60
N LEU A 68 -1.79 0.28 15.40
CA LEU A 68 -1.70 1.65 14.88
C LEU A 68 -3.08 2.30 14.65
N LEU A 69 -4.19 1.55 14.74
CA LEU A 69 -5.53 2.14 14.75
C LEU A 69 -5.83 2.84 16.09
N ASN A 70 -5.10 2.50 17.16
CA ASN A 70 -5.14 3.23 18.42
C ASN A 70 -4.32 4.53 18.31
N PRO A 71 -4.91 5.72 18.56
CA PRO A 71 -4.20 7.00 18.47
C PRO A 71 -2.89 7.10 19.28
N SER A 72 -2.85 6.50 20.47
CA SER A 72 -1.68 6.55 21.37
C SER A 72 -0.56 5.66 20.84
N ALA A 73 -0.89 4.41 20.49
CA ALA A 73 0.09 3.48 19.91
C ALA A 73 0.64 3.99 18.57
N CYS A 74 -0.23 4.57 17.73
CA CYS A 74 0.14 5.23 16.48
C CYS A 74 1.16 6.35 16.71
N LEU A 75 0.90 7.26 17.65
CA LEU A 75 1.81 8.36 17.97
C LEU A 75 3.16 7.84 18.48
N THR A 76 3.17 6.82 19.35
CA THR A 76 4.40 6.18 19.83
C THR A 76 5.21 5.58 18.70
N ALA A 77 4.59 4.80 17.81
CA ALA A 77 5.25 4.19 16.66
C ALA A 77 5.81 5.24 15.70
N LEU A 78 5.06 6.32 15.44
CA LEU A 78 5.54 7.43 14.62
C LEU A 78 6.73 8.14 15.27
N ASN A 79 6.70 8.40 16.57
CA ASN A 79 7.81 9.06 17.26
C ASN A 79 9.08 8.19 17.25
N ASP A 80 8.96 6.89 17.48
CA ASP A 80 10.09 5.95 17.38
C ASP A 80 10.68 5.95 15.96
N PHE A 81 9.84 5.79 14.93
CA PHE A 81 10.28 5.87 13.54
C PHE A 81 10.93 7.23 13.21
N GLY A 82 10.29 8.33 13.62
CA GLY A 82 10.76 9.68 13.37
C GLY A 82 12.14 9.96 13.97
N SER A 83 12.37 9.46 15.19
CA SER A 83 13.67 9.52 15.87
C SER A 83 14.73 8.75 15.09
N ARG A 84 14.44 7.52 14.67
CA ARG A 84 15.35 6.65 13.90
C ARG A 84 15.77 7.28 12.57
N VAL A 85 14.82 7.85 11.83
CA VAL A 85 15.09 8.42 10.50
C VAL A 85 15.60 9.86 10.54
N GLY A 86 15.64 10.49 11.72
CA GLY A 86 15.98 11.90 11.87
C GLY A 86 14.97 12.86 11.24
N ALA A 87 13.68 12.52 11.27
CA ALA A 87 12.64 13.37 10.69
C ALA A 87 12.46 14.66 11.51
N VAL A 88 12.34 15.79 10.80
CA VAL A 88 12.30 17.13 11.41
C VAL A 88 10.98 17.47 12.11
N ASN A 89 9.89 16.75 11.80
CA ASN A 89 8.59 16.91 12.43
C ASN A 89 7.67 15.71 12.13
N LEU A 90 6.57 15.62 12.87
CA LEU A 90 5.62 14.51 12.79
C LEU A 90 4.95 14.37 11.41
N THR A 91 4.77 15.46 10.65
CA THR A 91 4.20 15.40 9.29
C THR A 91 5.18 14.75 8.31
N CYS A 92 6.46 15.11 8.37
CA CYS A 92 7.52 14.44 7.62
C CYS A 92 7.62 12.97 8.02
N THR A 93 7.69 12.69 9.32
CA THR A 93 7.67 11.34 9.90
C THR A 93 6.54 10.49 9.32
N THR A 94 5.31 10.99 9.33
CA THR A 94 4.13 10.21 8.91
C THR A 94 4.13 9.93 7.40
N SER A 95 4.53 10.91 6.59
CA SER A 95 4.71 10.71 5.14
C SER A 95 5.80 9.66 4.87
N MET A 96 6.92 9.76 5.58
CA MET A 96 8.06 8.85 5.42
C MET A 96 7.76 7.43 5.94
N PHE A 97 6.96 7.30 7.00
CA PHE A 97 6.51 6.02 7.54
C PHE A 97 5.76 5.21 6.50
N ILE A 98 4.80 5.82 5.79
CA ILE A 98 4.10 5.14 4.69
C ILE A 98 5.01 4.91 3.49
N LYS A 99 5.89 5.85 3.16
CA LYS A 99 6.86 5.66 2.06
C LYS A 99 7.83 4.50 2.32
N TYR A 100 8.20 4.28 3.58
CA TYR A 100 8.99 3.14 4.05
C TYR A 100 8.18 1.86 3.94
N TRP A 101 7.08 1.76 4.69
CA TRP A 101 6.34 0.51 4.84
C TRP A 101 5.68 0.02 3.56
N ALA A 102 5.28 0.90 2.63
CA ALA A 102 4.60 0.49 1.40
C ALA A 102 5.37 -0.56 0.58
N VAL A 103 6.70 -0.65 0.68
CA VAL A 103 7.48 -1.68 -0.02
C VAL A 103 7.45 -3.02 0.72
N PRO A 104 8.05 -3.19 1.93
CA PRO A 104 8.06 -4.47 2.63
C PRO A 104 6.66 -4.97 2.99
N LEU A 105 5.70 -4.07 3.21
CA LEU A 105 4.32 -4.45 3.46
C LEU A 105 3.66 -5.00 2.19
N LEU A 106 3.61 -4.24 1.09
CA LEU A 106 2.67 -4.54 0.00
C LEU A 106 3.27 -5.40 -1.10
N PHE A 107 4.58 -5.31 -1.37
CA PHE A 107 5.18 -6.05 -2.47
C PHE A 107 5.02 -7.57 -2.33
N PRO A 108 5.16 -8.20 -1.14
CA PRO A 108 4.93 -9.62 -0.97
C PRO A 108 3.50 -10.06 -1.35
N TYR A 109 2.48 -9.32 -0.91
CA TYR A 109 1.08 -9.65 -1.21
C TYR A 109 0.74 -9.43 -2.69
N PHE A 110 1.22 -8.33 -3.28
CA PHE A 110 1.05 -8.08 -4.71
C PHE A 110 1.82 -9.10 -5.56
N TYR A 111 2.98 -9.58 -5.09
CA TYR A 111 3.69 -10.69 -5.71
C TYR A 111 2.89 -11.98 -5.66
N ALA A 112 2.33 -12.35 -4.50
CA ALA A 112 1.47 -13.53 -4.37
C ALA A 112 0.30 -13.51 -5.36
N LEU A 113 -0.33 -12.35 -5.56
CA LEU A 113 -1.39 -12.16 -6.55
C LEU A 113 -0.90 -12.20 -8.00
N THR A 114 0.33 -11.76 -8.27
CA THR A 114 0.85 -11.62 -9.64
C THR A 114 1.51 -12.91 -10.13
N SER A 115 2.32 -13.55 -9.30
CA SER A 115 3.06 -14.77 -9.66
C SER A 115 2.24 -16.03 -9.48
N GLU A 116 1.30 -16.03 -8.52
CA GLU A 116 0.55 -17.21 -8.07
C GLU A 116 1.47 -18.36 -7.56
N GLU A 117 2.76 -18.09 -7.36
CA GLU A 117 3.76 -19.06 -6.86
C GLU A 117 3.61 -19.30 -5.36
N ILE A 118 3.06 -18.31 -4.65
CA ILE A 118 2.87 -18.34 -3.21
C ILE A 118 1.44 -17.95 -2.86
N ASP A 119 1.00 -18.37 -1.68
CA ASP A 119 -0.20 -17.85 -1.04
C ASP A 119 0.19 -17.23 0.28
N LEU A 120 -0.20 -15.97 0.48
CA LEU A 120 0.13 -15.17 1.65
C LEU A 120 -1.17 -14.50 2.10
N PRO A 121 -1.83 -14.99 3.17
CA PRO A 121 -3.07 -14.40 3.65
C PRO A 121 -2.84 -12.98 4.18
N TRP A 122 -3.77 -12.08 3.87
CA TRP A 122 -3.80 -10.75 4.44
C TRP A 122 -4.55 -10.77 5.77
N GLU A 123 -3.85 -10.42 6.85
CA GLU A 123 -4.42 -10.15 8.16
C GLU A 123 -3.56 -9.07 8.82
N ILE A 124 -4.06 -7.82 8.83
CA ILE A 124 -3.29 -6.66 9.27
C ILE A 124 -2.90 -6.72 10.75
N SER A 125 -3.60 -7.51 11.57
CA SER A 125 -3.20 -7.77 12.98
C SER A 125 -2.01 -8.73 13.12
N CYS A 126 -1.72 -9.52 12.08
CA CYS A 126 -0.56 -10.41 12.03
C CYS A 126 0.69 -9.75 11.47
N ILE A 127 0.63 -8.49 11.05
CA ILE A 127 1.78 -7.80 10.45
C ILE A 127 2.39 -6.87 11.49
N SER A 128 3.66 -7.10 11.81
CA SER A 128 4.40 -6.33 12.81
C SER A 128 4.93 -5.01 12.24
N THR A 129 5.00 -3.99 13.10
CA THR A 129 5.60 -2.69 12.82
C THR A 129 6.99 -2.56 13.44
N VAL A 130 7.62 -3.67 13.82
CA VAL A 130 8.99 -3.69 14.38
C VAL A 130 9.96 -3.07 13.38
N LEU A 131 10.86 -2.26 13.92
CA LEU A 131 11.97 -1.64 13.21
C LEU A 131 13.28 -2.27 13.69
N PRO A 132 14.31 -2.31 12.83
CA PRO A 132 15.62 -2.79 13.25
C PRO A 132 16.18 -1.92 14.39
N PRO A 133 16.97 -2.50 15.32
CA PRO A 133 17.54 -1.77 16.45
C PRO A 133 18.42 -0.61 15.99
N ASP A 134 19.25 -0.83 14.96
CA ASP A 134 20.00 0.19 14.25
C ASP A 134 19.23 0.62 13.00
N TRP A 135 19.07 1.94 12.78
CA TRP A 135 18.33 2.42 11.63
C TRP A 135 19.08 2.20 10.31
N TYR A 136 18.42 1.48 9.42
CA TYR A 136 18.71 1.44 7.99
C TYR A 136 17.39 1.26 7.25
N TRP A 137 17.39 1.47 5.92
CA TRP A 137 16.23 1.17 5.08
C TRP A 137 16.04 -0.34 4.96
N ASP A 138 15.57 -0.94 6.04
CA ASP A 138 15.24 -2.34 6.11
C ASP A 138 14.03 -2.66 5.21
N ARG A 139 14.05 -3.85 4.65
CA ARG A 139 12.99 -4.38 3.79
C ARG A 139 12.54 -5.72 4.32
N THR A 140 12.25 -5.80 5.61
CA THR A 140 11.76 -7.02 6.24
C THR A 140 10.26 -6.95 6.45
N LEU A 141 9.56 -7.99 5.99
CA LEU A 141 8.19 -8.27 6.40
C LEU A 141 8.24 -9.18 7.62
N HIS A 142 7.79 -8.65 8.76
CA HIS A 142 7.65 -9.41 9.99
C HIS A 142 6.19 -9.82 10.19
N LEU A 143 5.94 -11.12 10.29
CA LEU A 143 4.66 -11.64 10.74
C LEU A 143 4.72 -12.05 12.21
N ILE A 144 3.57 -11.92 12.87
CA ILE A 144 3.32 -12.38 14.23
C ILE A 144 2.02 -13.18 14.25
N ASN A 145 1.83 -13.99 15.29
CA ASN A 145 0.59 -14.73 15.53
C ASN A 145 0.13 -15.55 14.30
N LEU A 146 1.00 -16.45 13.82
CA LEU A 146 0.69 -17.34 12.67
C LEU A 146 -0.64 -18.11 12.79
N PRO A 147 -1.08 -18.58 13.97
CA PRO A 147 -2.39 -19.23 14.08
C PRO A 147 -3.53 -18.31 13.62
N GLN A 148 -3.48 -17.02 13.95
CA GLN A 148 -4.49 -16.05 13.51
C GLN A 148 -4.45 -15.80 11.99
N LEU A 149 -3.27 -15.89 11.36
CA LEU A 149 -3.11 -15.70 9.92
C LEU A 149 -3.91 -16.74 9.10
N GLN A 150 -4.23 -17.90 9.68
CA GLN A 150 -5.08 -18.92 9.05
C GLN A 150 -6.51 -18.41 8.78
N HIS A 151 -6.94 -17.36 9.48
CA HIS A 151 -8.22 -16.69 9.27
C HIS A 151 -8.12 -15.46 8.36
N GLY A 152 -6.91 -15.15 7.89
CA GLY A 152 -6.66 -14.04 6.97
C GLY A 152 -7.25 -14.30 5.59
N VAL A 153 -7.39 -13.22 4.81
CA VAL A 153 -7.90 -13.28 3.45
C VAL A 153 -6.83 -13.88 2.54
N SER A 154 -7.05 -15.08 2.02
CA SER A 154 -6.14 -15.76 1.09
C SER A 154 -6.50 -15.46 -0.37
N ARG A 155 -5.49 -15.40 -1.24
CA ARG A 155 -5.74 -15.29 -2.69
C ARG A 155 -6.37 -16.55 -3.25
N LYS A 156 -6.28 -17.69 -2.54
CA LYS A 156 -6.96 -18.96 -2.91
C LYS A 156 -8.46 -18.88 -2.82
N GLN A 157 -8.95 -17.99 -1.99
CA GLN A 157 -10.36 -17.89 -1.66
C GLN A 157 -11.02 -16.63 -2.28
N GLN A 158 -10.22 -15.70 -2.79
CA GLN A 158 -10.70 -14.43 -3.33
C GLN A 158 -10.21 -14.18 -4.76
N SER A 159 -11.03 -13.44 -5.51
CA SER A 159 -10.59 -12.79 -6.74
C SER A 159 -9.51 -11.74 -6.43
N PHE A 160 -8.74 -11.34 -7.45
CA PHE A 160 -7.76 -10.27 -7.31
C PHE A 160 -8.41 -8.99 -6.77
N GLU A 161 -9.55 -8.61 -7.34
CA GLU A 161 -10.27 -7.39 -6.95
C GLU A 161 -10.76 -7.47 -5.51
N GLY A 162 -11.32 -8.61 -5.09
CA GLY A 162 -11.77 -8.82 -3.72
C GLY A 162 -10.62 -8.70 -2.73
N TYR A 163 -9.52 -9.41 -3.00
CA TYR A 163 -8.33 -9.40 -2.16
C TYR A 163 -7.72 -8.00 -2.04
N VAL A 164 -7.55 -7.29 -3.16
CA VAL A 164 -7.01 -5.92 -3.16
C VAL A 164 -7.94 -4.96 -2.43
N ARG A 165 -9.27 -5.08 -2.60
CA ARG A 165 -10.22 -4.23 -1.86
C ARG A 165 -10.11 -4.42 -0.35
N PHE A 166 -9.94 -5.66 0.14
CA PHE A 166 -9.67 -5.90 1.56
C PHE A 166 -8.42 -5.16 2.05
N ILE A 167 -7.31 -5.22 1.30
CA ILE A 167 -6.08 -4.47 1.64
C ILE A 167 -6.37 -2.96 1.67
N LEU A 168 -7.02 -2.43 0.63
CA LEU A 168 -7.27 -0.99 0.50
C LEU A 168 -8.18 -0.47 1.62
N ASP A 169 -9.18 -1.25 2.03
CA ASP A 169 -10.08 -0.90 3.14
C ASP A 169 -9.32 -0.81 4.47
N ASP A 170 -8.39 -1.73 4.73
CA ASP A 170 -7.56 -1.69 5.94
C ASP A 170 -6.56 -0.52 5.91
N LEU A 171 -5.92 -0.28 4.76
CA LEU A 171 -5.07 0.88 4.56
C LEU A 171 -5.85 2.19 4.72
N GLN A 172 -7.11 2.23 4.28
CA GLN A 172 -7.95 3.41 4.45
C GLN A 172 -8.16 3.74 5.93
N LYS A 173 -8.51 2.75 6.76
CA LYS A 173 -8.69 2.91 8.21
C LYS A 173 -7.39 3.40 8.86
N LEU A 174 -6.26 2.79 8.50
CA LEU A 174 -4.94 3.20 8.97
C LEU A 174 -4.62 4.64 8.58
N PHE A 175 -4.88 5.02 7.32
CA PHE A 175 -4.58 6.36 6.81
C PHE A 175 -5.46 7.43 7.44
N ASP A 176 -6.69 7.10 7.85
CA ASP A 176 -7.56 8.02 8.60
C ASP A 176 -6.99 8.35 9.98
N VAL A 177 -6.38 7.37 10.66
CA VAL A 177 -5.68 7.61 11.93
C VAL A 177 -4.40 8.40 11.70
N LEU A 178 -3.56 7.97 10.75
CA LEU A 178 -2.28 8.65 10.44
C LEU A 178 -2.47 10.10 9.98
N THR A 179 -3.50 10.38 9.19
CA THR A 179 -3.85 11.74 8.77
C THR A 179 -4.14 12.64 9.97
N ARG A 180 -4.88 12.13 10.96
CA ARG A 180 -5.26 12.87 12.17
C ARG A 180 -4.06 13.10 13.10
N ILE A 181 -3.29 12.06 13.36
CA ILE A 181 -2.14 12.12 14.29
C ILE A 181 -0.96 12.86 13.65
N GLY A 182 -0.61 12.48 12.43
CA GLY A 182 0.53 13.02 11.68
C GLY A 182 0.32 14.41 11.08
N LYS A 183 -0.93 14.90 11.07
CA LYS A 183 -1.32 16.16 10.39
C LYS A 183 -0.88 16.20 8.92
N VAL A 184 -0.98 15.06 8.25
CA VAL A 184 -0.57 14.87 6.85
C VAL A 184 -1.79 14.68 5.97
N GLN A 185 -1.75 15.13 4.72
CA GLN A 185 -2.89 14.96 3.81
C GLN A 185 -3.07 13.48 3.44
N LYS A 186 -4.28 12.94 3.58
CA LYS A 186 -4.61 11.55 3.19
C LYS A 186 -4.20 11.22 1.75
N PHE A 187 -4.37 12.17 0.83
CA PHE A 187 -3.92 12.03 -0.56
C PHE A 187 -2.40 11.77 -0.66
N LEU A 188 -1.58 12.41 0.18
CA LEU A 188 -0.13 12.20 0.17
C LEU A 188 0.24 10.77 0.60
N LEU A 189 -0.46 10.22 1.60
CA LEU A 189 -0.26 8.83 2.03
C LEU A 189 -0.61 7.85 0.90
N TRP A 190 -1.78 8.05 0.28
CA TRP A 190 -2.17 7.24 -0.87
C TRP A 190 -1.26 7.40 -2.09
N GLU A 191 -0.77 8.60 -2.38
CA GLU A 191 0.17 8.82 -3.48
C GLU A 191 1.52 8.14 -3.22
N ASN A 192 2.01 8.14 -1.97
CA ASN A 192 3.20 7.35 -1.59
C ASN A 192 2.97 5.86 -1.89
N THR A 193 1.83 5.30 -1.47
CA THR A 193 1.47 3.90 -1.68
C THR A 193 1.28 3.56 -3.16
N ALA A 194 0.49 4.35 -3.88
CA ALA A 194 0.18 4.13 -5.30
C ALA A 194 1.45 4.15 -6.15
N LEU A 195 2.37 5.08 -5.88
CA LEU A 195 3.66 5.12 -6.57
C LEU A 195 4.46 3.83 -6.37
N ARG A 196 4.51 3.28 -5.15
CA ARG A 196 5.24 2.03 -4.87
C ARG A 196 4.61 0.83 -5.59
N ILE A 197 3.28 0.72 -5.60
CA ILE A 197 2.59 -0.36 -6.30
C ILE A 197 2.77 -0.27 -7.83
N LEU A 198 2.70 0.94 -8.41
CA LEU A 198 2.97 1.09 -9.85
C LEU A 198 4.43 0.78 -10.20
N GLN A 199 5.38 1.15 -9.33
CA GLN A 199 6.79 0.76 -9.46
C GLN A 199 7.01 -0.75 -9.33
N PHE A 200 6.22 -1.43 -8.49
CA PHE A 200 6.20 -2.89 -8.41
C PHE A 200 5.81 -3.50 -9.76
N TYR A 201 4.71 -3.03 -10.38
CA TYR A 201 4.32 -3.54 -11.69
C TYR A 201 5.35 -3.24 -12.79
N ASP A 202 5.97 -2.06 -12.77
CA ASP A 202 7.07 -1.75 -13.70
C ASP A 202 8.27 -2.70 -13.51
N MET A 203 8.60 -3.02 -12.25
CA MET A 203 9.66 -3.98 -11.93
C MET A 203 9.31 -5.37 -12.44
N MET A 204 8.11 -5.87 -12.17
CA MET A 204 7.69 -7.21 -12.61
C MET A 204 7.62 -7.30 -14.14
N ASN A 205 7.14 -6.24 -14.81
CA ASN A 205 7.10 -6.20 -16.27
C ASN A 205 8.51 -6.21 -16.88
N ARG A 206 9.48 -5.49 -16.28
CA ARG A 206 10.90 -5.53 -16.71
C ARG A 206 11.56 -6.89 -16.52
N LYS A 207 11.19 -7.63 -15.46
CA LYS A 207 11.68 -9.01 -15.25
C LYS A 207 11.19 -9.97 -16.33
N GLY A 208 10.10 -9.63 -17.01
CA GLY A 208 9.51 -10.46 -18.05
C GLY A 208 8.80 -11.68 -17.47
N GLY A 209 8.35 -12.56 -18.37
CA GLY A 209 7.61 -13.76 -18.04
C GLY A 209 6.86 -14.29 -19.25
N ASN A 210 6.03 -15.31 -19.04
CA ASN A 210 5.14 -15.79 -20.07
C ASN A 210 4.00 -14.79 -20.34
N GLN A 211 3.27 -14.99 -21.44
CA GLN A 211 2.18 -14.08 -21.84
C GLN A 211 1.07 -13.97 -20.80
N ALA A 212 0.75 -15.05 -20.09
CA ALA A 212 -0.27 -15.04 -19.04
C ALA A 212 0.14 -14.14 -17.86
N PHE A 213 1.41 -14.22 -17.44
CA PHE A 213 1.98 -13.39 -16.38
C PHE A 213 1.97 -11.90 -16.75
N LEU A 214 2.40 -11.55 -17.97
CA LEU A 214 2.39 -10.17 -18.45
C LEU A 214 0.96 -9.63 -18.59
N SER A 215 0.02 -10.45 -19.07
CA SER A 215 -1.40 -10.08 -19.16
C SER A 215 -1.99 -9.83 -17.77
N ARG A 216 -1.61 -10.63 -16.77
CA ARG A 216 -2.04 -10.43 -15.39
C ARG A 216 -1.51 -9.11 -14.82
N ILE A 217 -0.24 -8.78 -15.03
CA ILE A 217 0.33 -7.47 -14.63
C ILE A 217 -0.47 -6.32 -15.24
N GLN A 218 -0.78 -6.38 -16.53
CA GLN A 218 -1.54 -5.33 -17.23
C GLN A 218 -2.95 -5.19 -16.65
N PHE A 219 -3.66 -6.31 -16.48
CA PHE A 219 -5.00 -6.34 -15.89
C PHE A 219 -5.01 -5.74 -14.49
N GLN A 220 -4.12 -6.20 -13.62
CA GLN A 220 -4.06 -5.75 -12.23
C GLN A 220 -3.69 -4.28 -12.09
N ARG A 221 -2.75 -3.80 -12.91
CA ARG A 221 -2.41 -2.37 -12.99
C ARG A 221 -3.61 -1.56 -13.46
N GLN A 222 -4.30 -2.01 -14.49
CA GLN A 222 -5.46 -1.31 -15.07
C GLN A 222 -6.60 -1.21 -14.05
N PHE A 223 -6.87 -2.29 -13.29
CA PHE A 223 -7.85 -2.27 -12.20
C PHE A 223 -7.59 -1.14 -11.19
N LEU A 224 -6.34 -0.93 -10.78
CA LEU A 224 -6.00 0.15 -9.84
C LEU A 224 -6.15 1.54 -10.45
N ILE A 225 -5.86 1.69 -11.75
CA ILE A 225 -6.03 2.94 -12.50
C ILE A 225 -7.52 3.28 -12.63
N ASP A 226 -8.37 2.29 -12.85
CA ASP A 226 -9.82 2.47 -13.03
C ASP A 226 -10.58 2.51 -11.71
N LEU A 227 -9.91 2.27 -10.59
CA LEU A 227 -10.52 2.27 -9.27
C LEU A 227 -11.20 3.63 -8.99
N PRO A 228 -12.48 3.65 -8.58
CA PRO A 228 -13.14 4.87 -8.16
C PRO A 228 -12.38 5.55 -7.02
N ALA A 229 -12.16 6.86 -7.12
CA ALA A 229 -11.45 7.60 -6.06
C ALA A 229 -12.14 7.51 -4.70
N ALA A 230 -13.46 7.34 -4.68
CA ALA A 230 -14.27 7.17 -3.48
C ALA A 230 -13.89 5.89 -2.70
N ASP A 231 -13.44 4.83 -3.38
CA ASP A 231 -12.98 3.57 -2.78
C ASP A 231 -11.66 3.75 -2.01
N LEU A 232 -10.97 4.89 -2.20
CA LEU A 232 -9.79 5.29 -1.43
C LEU A 232 -10.12 6.38 -0.38
N GLY A 233 -11.40 6.80 -0.32
CA GLY A 233 -11.83 7.97 0.43
C GLY A 233 -11.23 9.28 -0.11
N LEU A 234 -11.01 9.38 -1.42
CA LEU A 234 -10.40 10.53 -2.09
C LEU A 234 -11.32 11.12 -3.17
N LYS A 235 -11.01 12.36 -3.59
CA LYS A 235 -11.66 13.02 -4.73
C LYS A 235 -11.04 12.66 -6.08
N GLN A 236 -9.80 12.19 -6.08
CA GLN A 236 -9.05 11.81 -7.28
C GLN A 236 -8.27 10.54 -7.01
N ASN A 237 -8.19 9.66 -8.00
CA ASN A 237 -7.45 8.41 -7.91
C ASN A 237 -5.94 8.68 -8.16
N PRO A 238 -5.05 8.49 -7.18
CA PRO A 238 -3.62 8.70 -7.35
C PRO A 238 -2.97 7.72 -8.32
N PHE A 239 -3.47 6.48 -8.48
CA PHE A 239 -2.97 5.54 -9.47
C PHE A 239 -3.16 6.09 -10.89
N TYR A 240 -4.37 6.54 -11.20
CA TYR A 240 -4.68 7.20 -12.47
C TYR A 240 -3.81 8.44 -12.72
N LEU A 241 -3.70 9.34 -11.73
CA LEU A 241 -2.91 10.57 -11.89
C LEU A 241 -1.43 10.28 -12.14
N LEU A 242 -0.87 9.30 -11.45
CA LEU A 242 0.53 8.90 -11.64
C LEU A 242 0.73 8.26 -13.02
N ASP A 243 -0.16 7.37 -13.46
CA ASP A 243 -0.05 6.74 -14.78
C ASP A 243 -0.11 7.77 -15.91
N GLN A 244 -1.10 8.67 -15.89
CA GLN A 244 -1.21 9.79 -16.82
C GLN A 244 0.07 10.64 -16.86
N SER A 245 0.65 10.90 -15.69
CA SER A 245 1.86 11.72 -15.59
C SER A 245 3.09 11.05 -16.21
N ARG A 246 3.17 9.71 -16.13
CA ARG A 246 4.27 8.93 -16.70
C ARG A 246 4.19 8.84 -18.21
N GLN A 247 2.97 8.74 -18.76
CA GLN A 247 2.75 8.78 -20.21
C GLN A 247 3.24 10.11 -20.82
N GLN A 248 3.09 11.22 -20.08
CA GLN A 248 3.54 12.54 -20.51
C GLN A 248 5.05 12.78 -20.36
N SER A 249 5.68 12.23 -19.30
CA SER A 249 7.10 12.43 -18.98
C SER A 249 8.03 11.36 -19.56
N SER A 250 7.49 10.45 -20.38
CA SER A 250 8.13 9.32 -21.08
C SER A 250 8.91 8.28 -20.25
N THR A 251 9.25 8.55 -18.98
CA THR A 251 10.03 7.59 -18.17
C THR A 251 9.71 7.59 -16.66
N THR A 252 9.35 8.72 -16.06
CA THR A 252 9.29 8.87 -14.59
C THR A 252 7.95 9.39 -14.11
N TYR A 253 7.32 8.70 -13.16
CA TYR A 253 6.10 9.20 -12.51
C TYR A 253 6.32 10.58 -11.92
N GLN A 254 5.36 11.47 -12.12
CA GLN A 254 5.40 12.83 -11.60
C GLN A 254 4.30 13.01 -10.57
N ARG A 255 4.70 13.16 -9.31
CA ARG A 255 3.78 13.32 -8.20
C ARG A 255 3.14 14.70 -8.19
N LYS A 256 1.99 14.82 -7.52
CA LYS A 256 1.32 16.07 -7.16
C LYS A 256 1.79 16.61 -5.82
N LYS A 257 2.26 15.76 -4.90
CA LYS A 257 2.72 16.17 -3.57
C LYS A 257 4.17 15.75 -3.30
N CYS A 258 4.91 16.59 -2.58
CA CYS A 258 6.23 16.24 -2.08
C CYS A 258 6.09 15.30 -0.88
N CYS A 259 6.93 14.27 -0.79
CA CYS A 259 6.94 13.32 0.33
C CYS A 259 7.80 13.74 1.51
N PHE A 260 8.45 14.90 1.45
CA PHE A 260 9.38 15.42 2.47
C PHE A 260 10.69 14.65 2.62
N TYR A 261 10.99 13.70 1.72
CA TYR A 261 12.25 12.94 1.77
C TYR A 261 13.51 13.80 1.85
N PHE A 262 13.56 14.90 1.09
CA PHE A 262 14.68 15.86 1.09
C PHE A 262 14.96 16.50 2.47
N GLN A 263 14.03 16.37 3.43
CA GLN A 263 14.19 16.86 4.79
C GLN A 263 14.93 15.87 5.69
N LEU A 264 15.06 14.60 5.29
CA LEU A 264 15.82 13.61 6.05
C LEU A 264 17.33 13.89 5.92
N PRO A 265 18.12 13.65 6.99
CA PRO A 265 19.57 13.86 6.95
C PRO A 265 20.27 13.10 5.81
N GLU A 266 19.92 11.84 5.64
CA GLU A 266 20.47 10.96 4.60
C GLU A 266 20.20 11.40 3.17
N ALA A 267 19.14 12.20 2.95
CA ALA A 267 18.80 12.66 1.61
C ALA A 267 19.73 13.77 1.14
N GLN A 268 20.55 14.35 2.03
CA GLN A 268 21.50 15.43 1.70
C GLN A 268 20.84 16.60 0.92
N LYS A 269 19.58 16.91 1.25
CA LYS A 269 18.73 17.90 0.56
C LYS A 269 18.34 17.57 -0.89
N GLU A 270 18.59 16.36 -1.36
CA GLU A 270 18.16 15.89 -2.66
C GLU A 270 16.67 15.55 -2.69
N TYR A 271 16.02 15.90 -3.79
CA TYR A 271 14.66 15.48 -4.06
C TYR A 271 14.62 14.08 -4.68
N CYS A 272 13.58 13.31 -4.37
CA CYS A 272 13.32 12.08 -5.12
C CYS A 272 12.97 12.38 -6.59
N ALA A 273 13.32 11.48 -7.51
CA ALA A 273 13.08 11.64 -8.96
C ALA A 273 11.64 12.01 -9.35
N SER A 274 10.64 11.58 -8.58
CA SER A 274 9.22 11.89 -8.81
C SER A 274 8.72 13.15 -8.11
N CYS A 275 9.59 13.94 -7.48
CA CYS A 275 9.21 15.08 -6.64
C CYS A 275 8.64 16.23 -7.50
N PRO A 276 7.49 16.83 -7.13
CA PRO A 276 6.97 17.99 -7.86
C PRO A 276 7.86 19.23 -7.73
N LEU A 277 8.70 19.31 -6.69
CA LEU A 277 9.58 20.47 -6.44
C LEU A 277 10.73 20.57 -7.45
N LEU A 278 11.18 19.45 -8.03
CA LEU A 278 12.23 19.46 -9.06
C LEU A 278 11.86 20.38 -10.23
N ARG A 279 10.64 20.23 -10.76
CA ARG A 279 10.12 21.08 -11.85
C ARG A 279 9.91 22.53 -11.42
N GLN A 280 9.49 22.75 -10.17
CA GLN A 280 9.29 24.11 -9.67
C GLN A 280 10.63 24.85 -9.53
N ASP A 281 11.69 24.16 -9.12
CA ASP A 281 13.02 24.73 -8.98
C ASP A 281 13.69 24.95 -10.35
N GLU A 282 13.49 24.04 -11.32
CA GLU A 282 13.90 24.25 -12.74
C GLU A 282 13.27 25.53 -13.33
N HIS A 283 11.97 25.73 -13.12
CA HIS A 283 11.30 26.96 -13.55
C HIS A 283 11.79 28.19 -12.79
N ARG A 284 12.09 28.11 -11.48
CA ARG A 284 12.64 29.23 -10.72
C ARG A 284 14.06 29.62 -11.16
N GLY A 285 14.88 28.66 -11.56
CA GLY A 285 16.21 28.91 -12.12
C GLY A 285 16.16 29.74 -13.42
N GLN A 286 15.14 29.50 -14.26
CA GLN A 286 14.92 30.25 -15.51
C GLN A 286 14.48 31.71 -15.31
N TYR A 287 13.96 32.07 -14.14
CA TYR A 287 13.55 33.44 -13.78
C TYR A 287 14.42 34.06 -12.69
N SER A 288 15.62 33.53 -12.45
CA SER A 288 16.58 34.17 -11.55
C SER A 288 16.91 35.58 -12.05
N CYS A 289 16.62 36.57 -11.21
CA CYS A 289 16.81 37.99 -11.51
C CYS A 289 18.28 38.22 -11.89
N LYS A 290 18.54 38.82 -13.05
CA LYS A 290 19.86 39.36 -13.37
C LYS A 290 20.19 40.41 -12.32
N THR A 291 21.01 40.05 -11.34
CA THR A 291 21.69 41.02 -10.49
C THR A 291 22.67 41.80 -11.35
N THR A 292 22.23 42.97 -11.82
CA THR A 292 23.08 44.12 -12.15
C THR A 292 23.55 44.81 -10.89
#